data_AF-V5G9T3-F1
#
_entry.id   AF-V5G9T3-F1
#
_cell.length_a   1.000
_cell.length_b   1.000
_cell.length_c   1.000
_cell.angle_alpha   90.00
_cell.angle_beta   90.00
_cell.angle_gamma   90.00
#
_symmetry.space_group_name_H-M   'P 1'
#
loop_
_entity.id
_entity.type
_entity.pdbx_description
1 polymer ?
#
loop_
_entity_poly.entity_id
_entity_poly.type
_entity_poly.pdbx_seq_one_letter_code
_entity_poly.pdbx_strand_id
1 'polypeptide(L)'
;MLRRQARLRREYLYRKTVEDRQKSIQEKKDKIKRSLEENVPIHGDLQNKALHYAKKITWEDAGPEAAVQFGGESGGALANSQDDEYRYAGVEDPKLVITTSRDPSARL
;
A
#
# COMPACT_ATOMS: atom_id res chain seq x y z
N MET A 1 -21.38 -14.53 -11.68
CA MET A 1 -20.00 -14.06 -11.98
C MET A 1 -19.82 -12.55 -11.76
N LEU A 2 -20.64 -11.68 -12.39
CA LEU A 2 -20.51 -10.20 -12.31
C LEU A 2 -20.53 -9.63 -10.88
N ARG A 3 -21.38 -10.16 -10.00
CA ARG A 3 -21.44 -9.72 -8.59
C ARG A 3 -20.13 -9.98 -7.83
N ARG A 4 -19.44 -11.09 -8.13
CA ARG A 4 -18.14 -11.44 -7.50
C ARG A 4 -17.05 -10.44 -7.91
N GLN A 5 -16.95 -10.13 -9.20
CA GLN A 5 -15.98 -9.14 -9.70
C GLN A 5 -16.24 -7.75 -9.12
N ALA A 6 -17.51 -7.31 -9.08
CA ALA A 6 -17.87 -6.04 -8.47
C ALA A 6 -17.53 -5.98 -6.98
N ARG A 7 -17.72 -7.09 -6.25
CA ARG A 7 -17.33 -7.20 -4.84
C ARG A 7 -15.82 -7.10 -4.67
N LEU A 8 -15.04 -7.92 -5.40
CA LEU A 8 -13.57 -7.93 -5.33
C LEU A 8 -12.97 -6.55 -5.63
N ARG A 9 -13.53 -5.84 -6.63
CA ARG A 9 -13.10 -4.47 -6.95
C ARG A 9 -13.35 -3.49 -5.79
N ARG A 10 -14.51 -3.57 -5.13
CA ARG A 10 -14.82 -2.72 -3.97
C ARG A 10 -13.92 -3.02 -2.78
N GLU A 11 -13.67 -4.31 -2.53
CA GLU A 11 -12.76 -4.77 -1.47
C GLU A 11 -11.34 -4.26 -1.71
N TYR A 12 -10.84 -4.37 -2.95
CA TYR A 12 -9.53 -3.83 -3.34
C TYR A 12 -9.43 -2.32 -3.12
N LEU A 13 -10.42 -1.55 -3.60
CA LEU A 13 -10.42 -0.09 -3.43
C LEU A 13 -10.45 0.31 -1.95
N TYR A 14 -11.27 -0.37 -1.14
CA TYR A 14 -11.31 -0.14 0.29
C TYR A 14 -9.95 -0.43 0.94
N ARG A 15 -9.34 -1.59 0.63
CA ARG A 15 -8.01 -1.98 1.12
C ARG A 15 -6.97 -0.92 0.78
N LYS A 16 -6.95 -0.43 -0.45
CA LYS A 16 -6.04 0.64 -0.91
C LYS A 16 -6.21 1.93 -0.11
N THR A 17 -7.45 2.35 0.15
CA THR A 17 -7.69 3.56 0.97
C THR A 17 -7.25 3.41 2.42
N VAL A 18 -7.38 2.20 2.99
CA VAL A 18 -6.91 1.91 4.35
C VAL A 18 -5.38 1.91 4.40
N GLU A 19 -4.74 1.32 3.38
CA GLU A 19 -3.29 1.29 3.22
C GLU A 19 -2.69 2.70 3.13
N ASP A 20 -3.24 3.58 2.29
CA ASP A 20 -2.79 4.97 2.15
C ASP A 20 -2.89 5.73 3.49
N ARG A 21 -3.96 5.49 4.24
CA ARG A 21 -4.12 6.07 5.58
C ARG A 21 -3.05 5.56 6.53
N GLN A 22 -2.75 4.26 6.51
CA GLN A 22 -1.72 3.64 7.35
C GLN A 22 -0.32 4.14 6.99
N LYS A 23 0.01 4.26 5.70
CA LYS A 23 1.26 4.87 5.20
C LYS A 23 1.47 6.26 5.77
N SER A 24 0.45 7.12 5.68
CA SER A 24 0.52 8.49 6.22
C SER A 24 0.74 8.55 7.74
N ILE A 25 0.30 7.51 8.47
CA ILE A 25 0.50 7.39 9.91
C ILE A 25 1.92 6.89 10.18
N GLN A 26 2.38 5.89 9.43
CA GLN A 26 3.71 5.32 9.55
C GLN A 26 4.79 6.37 9.29
N GLU A 27 4.66 7.14 8.20
CA GLU A 27 5.58 8.24 7.89
C GLU A 27 5.74 9.25 9.05
N LYS A 28 4.66 9.53 9.79
CA LYS A 28 4.71 10.43 10.95
C LYS A 28 5.44 9.80 12.12
N LYS A 29 5.26 8.49 12.32
CA LYS A 29 5.98 7.74 13.36
C LYS A 29 7.47 7.66 13.03
N ASP A 30 7.81 7.38 11.78
CA ASP A 30 9.20 7.29 11.32
C ASP A 30 9.92 8.62 11.47
N LYS A 31 9.25 9.75 11.15
CA LYS A 31 9.81 11.09 11.40
C LYS A 31 10.11 11.36 12.87
N ILE A 32 9.22 10.92 13.78
CA ILE A 32 9.43 11.06 15.22
C ILE A 32 10.57 10.15 15.68
N LYS A 33 10.60 8.89 15.24
CA LYS A 33 11.67 7.93 15.53
C LYS A 33 13.04 8.48 15.10
N ARG A 34 13.13 8.98 13.86
CA ARG A 34 14.34 9.63 13.33
C ARG A 34 14.77 10.85 14.15
N SER A 35 13.83 11.71 14.53
CA SER A 35 14.14 12.89 15.35
C SER A 35 14.71 12.50 16.72
N LEU A 36 14.21 11.41 17.32
CA LEU A 36 14.72 10.87 18.58
C LEU A 36 16.11 10.26 18.43
N GLU A 37 16.37 9.54 17.34
CA GLU A 37 17.68 8.93 17.06
C GLU A 37 18.76 9.98 16.74
N GLU A 38 18.44 10.97 15.90
CA GLU A 38 19.35 12.04 15.49
C GLU A 38 19.47 13.16 16.54
N ASN A 39 18.68 13.13 17.63
CA ASN A 39 18.55 14.19 18.63
C ASN A 39 18.22 15.57 18.02
N VAL A 40 17.40 15.58 16.97
CA VAL A 40 16.94 16.79 16.26
C VAL A 40 15.57 17.20 16.82
N PRO A 41 15.27 18.51 16.98
CA PRO A 41 13.96 18.95 17.42
C PRO A 41 12.84 18.48 16.47
N ILE A 42 11.77 17.92 17.04
CA ILE A 42 10.59 17.48 16.28
C ILE A 42 9.91 18.70 15.66
N HIS A 43 9.47 18.59 14.39
CA HIS A 43 8.73 19.65 13.71
C HIS A 43 7.45 20.03 14.47
N GLY A 44 7.16 21.33 14.58
CA GLY A 44 5.99 21.89 15.31
C GLY A 44 4.66 21.15 15.13
N ASP A 45 4.26 20.85 13.89
CA ASP A 45 3.00 20.15 13.59
C ASP A 45 2.92 18.74 14.22
N LEU A 46 4.06 18.08 14.40
CA LEU A 46 4.17 16.76 15.01
C LEU A 46 4.32 16.84 16.53
N GLN A 47 4.81 17.94 17.10
CA GLN A 47 5.05 18.09 18.55
C GLN A 47 3.78 17.81 19.36
N ASN A 48 2.64 18.39 18.97
CA ASN A 48 1.35 18.20 19.65
C ASN A 48 0.88 16.74 19.67
N LYS A 49 1.24 15.96 18.63
CA LYS A 49 0.86 14.55 18.50
C LYS A 49 1.99 13.60 18.87
N ALA A 50 3.17 14.11 19.24
CA ALA A 50 4.38 13.32 19.44
C ALA A 50 4.19 12.30 20.57
N LEU A 51 3.62 12.71 21.70
CA LEU A 51 3.33 11.81 22.82
C LEU A 51 2.37 10.68 22.46
N HIS A 52 1.36 10.97 21.64
CA HIS A 52 0.41 9.96 21.18
C HIS A 52 1.08 8.96 20.22
N TYR A 53 1.92 9.42 19.30
CA TYR A 53 2.66 8.54 18.40
C TYR A 53 3.75 7.75 19.13
N ALA A 54 4.49 8.35 20.06
CA ALA A 54 5.48 7.65 20.90
C ALA A 54 4.84 6.49 21.67
N LYS A 55 3.68 6.71 22.31
CA LYS A 55 2.91 5.65 22.96
C LYS A 55 2.43 4.57 22.00
N LYS A 56 2.21 4.88 20.73
CA LYS A 56 1.79 3.88 19.72
C LYS A 56 2.96 3.08 19.17
N ILE A 57 4.14 3.71 19.05
CA ILE A 57 5.38 3.05 18.61
C ILE A 57 5.75 1.92 19.57
N THR A 58 5.53 2.07 20.88
CA THR A 58 5.83 1.00 21.85
C THR A 58 4.98 -0.26 21.65
N TRP A 59 3.83 -0.15 21.00
CA TRP A 59 2.93 -1.28 20.70
C TRP A 59 3.05 -1.77 19.26
N GLU A 60 3.93 -1.17 18.44
CA GLU A 60 4.19 -1.67 17.11
C GLU A 60 5.17 -2.84 17.15
N ASP A 61 4.69 -3.97 16.63
CA ASP A 61 5.51 -5.13 16.34
C ASP A 61 6.26 -4.94 15.00
N ALA A 62 7.26 -5.77 14.73
CA ALA A 62 8.01 -5.81 13.46
C ALA A 62 7.16 -6.28 12.25
N GLY A 63 5.84 -6.42 12.42
CA GLY A 63 4.88 -6.85 11.40
C GLY A 63 4.97 -6.07 10.07
N PRO A 64 5.13 -4.73 10.05
CA PRO A 64 5.30 -3.97 8.82
C PRO A 64 6.59 -4.33 8.07
N GLU A 65 7.69 -4.59 8.78
CA GLU A 65 8.99 -4.97 8.21
C GLU A 65 8.95 -6.43 7.70
N ALA A 66 8.31 -7.32 8.47
CA ALA A 66 8.08 -8.71 8.06
C ALA A 66 7.17 -8.79 6.82
N ALA A 67 6.16 -7.93 6.69
CA ALA A 67 5.27 -7.88 5.53
C ALA A 67 6.03 -7.57 4.22
N VAL A 68 7.10 -6.77 4.29
CA VAL A 68 8.00 -6.51 3.15
C VAL A 68 8.76 -7.78 2.77
N GLN A 69 9.23 -8.55 3.76
CA GLN A 69 10.03 -9.75 3.53
C GLN A 69 9.22 -10.93 2.96
N PHE A 70 7.96 -11.07 3.37
CA PHE A 70 7.09 -12.19 2.97
C PHE A 70 6.17 -11.89 1.78
N GLY A 71 6.11 -10.65 1.28
CA GLY A 71 5.34 -10.32 0.07
C GLY A 71 3.84 -10.60 0.20
N GLY A 72 3.25 -10.27 1.35
CA GLY A 72 1.86 -10.60 1.70
C GLY A 72 0.79 -9.86 0.88
N GLU A 73 -0.49 -10.24 1.07
CA GLU A 73 -1.62 -9.77 0.25
C GLU A 73 -1.98 -8.28 0.35
N SER A 74 -1.37 -7.63 1.32
CA SER A 74 -1.32 -6.19 1.47
C SER A 74 0.03 -5.92 2.09
N GLY A 75 0.86 -5.11 1.44
CA GLY A 75 2.20 -4.77 1.90
C GLY A 75 2.31 -4.13 3.28
N GLY A 76 1.23 -4.06 4.07
CA GLY A 76 1.17 -3.27 5.28
C GLY A 76 1.45 -1.80 4.97
N ALA A 77 1.89 -1.06 5.99
CA ALA A 77 2.21 0.35 5.84
C ALA A 77 3.53 0.61 5.09
N LEU A 78 4.39 -0.41 4.90
CA LEU A 78 5.75 -0.23 4.36
C LEU A 78 5.97 -0.89 3.00
N ALA A 79 5.30 -2.00 2.66
CA ALA A 79 5.52 -2.65 1.38
C ALA A 79 4.77 -1.97 0.23
N ASN A 80 5.37 -2.05 -0.95
CA ASN A 80 4.95 -1.32 -2.12
C ASN A 80 3.83 -2.09 -2.85
N SER A 81 2.58 -1.66 -2.66
CA SER A 81 1.36 -2.19 -3.32
C SER A 81 1.16 -1.65 -4.74
N GLN A 82 2.23 -1.15 -5.40
CA GLN A 82 2.13 -0.52 -6.72
C GLN A 82 1.61 -1.47 -7.82
N ASP A 83 1.99 -2.75 -7.76
CA ASP A 83 1.66 -3.76 -8.78
C ASP A 83 0.79 -4.90 -8.21
N ASP A 84 -0.06 -4.58 -7.23
CA ASP A 84 -0.87 -5.59 -6.54
C ASP A 84 -1.85 -6.33 -7.48
N GLU A 85 -2.33 -5.64 -8.53
CA GLU A 85 -3.13 -6.23 -9.61
C GLU A 85 -2.41 -7.34 -10.39
N TYR A 86 -1.08 -7.30 -10.42
CA TYR A 86 -0.22 -8.23 -11.15
C TYR A 86 0.52 -9.19 -10.21
N ARG A 87 0.13 -9.32 -8.94
CA ARG A 87 0.84 -10.16 -7.97
C ARG A 87 1.00 -11.63 -8.41
N TYR A 88 0.06 -12.15 -9.19
CA TYR A 88 0.12 -13.52 -9.73
C TYR A 88 0.84 -13.62 -11.09
N ALA A 89 1.57 -12.58 -11.51
CA ALA A 89 2.40 -12.65 -12.70
C ALA A 89 3.41 -13.80 -12.57
N GLY A 90 3.50 -14.63 -13.61
CA GLY A 90 4.39 -15.79 -13.65
C GLY A 90 3.80 -17.09 -13.09
N VAL A 91 2.58 -17.08 -12.53
CA VAL A 91 1.88 -18.32 -12.13
C VAL A 91 1.13 -18.94 -13.30
N GLU A 92 0.46 -18.12 -14.11
CA GLU A 92 -0.30 -18.55 -15.29
C GLU A 92 0.07 -17.68 -16.50
N ASP A 93 0.11 -18.31 -17.68
CA ASP A 93 0.36 -17.59 -18.94
C ASP A 93 -0.82 -16.67 -19.29
N PRO A 94 -0.58 -15.39 -19.60
CA PRO A 94 -1.64 -14.44 -19.91
C PRO A 94 -2.32 -14.76 -21.24
N LYS A 95 -3.65 -14.72 -21.25
CA LYS A 95 -4.46 -14.86 -22.48
C LYS A 95 -4.90 -13.48 -22.96
N LEU A 96 -4.20 -12.97 -23.97
CA LEU A 96 -4.44 -11.64 -24.53
C LEU A 96 -5.31 -11.74 -25.79
N VAL A 97 -6.26 -10.81 -25.94
CA VAL A 97 -7.08 -10.66 -27.15
C VAL A 97 -6.80 -9.27 -27.72
N ILE A 98 -6.36 -9.23 -28.98
CA ILE A 98 -6.16 -7.98 -29.73
C ILE A 98 -7.41 -7.76 -30.57
N THR A 99 -8.11 -6.65 -30.34
CA THR A 99 -9.31 -6.28 -31.10
C THR A 99 -9.12 -4.94 -31.78
N THR A 100 -9.59 -4.81 -33.03
CA THR A 100 -9.66 -3.53 -33.73
C THR A 100 -10.93 -2.75 -33.36
N SER A 101 -11.09 -1.54 -33.91
CA SER A 101 -12.35 -0.81 -33.87
C SER A 101 -13.45 -1.55 -34.67
N ARG A 102 -14.69 -1.04 -34.59
CA ARG A 102 -15.85 -1.61 -35.28
C ARG A 102 -15.67 -1.69 -36.80
N ASP A 103 -15.10 -0.65 -37.40
CA ASP A 103 -14.82 -0.56 -38.85
C ASP A 103 -13.34 -0.19 -39.06
N PRO A 104 -12.42 -1.19 -39.11
CA PRO A 104 -10.99 -0.92 -39.27
C PRO A 104 -10.63 -0.62 -40.73
N SER A 105 -9.57 0.18 -40.91
CA SER A 105 -8.95 0.38 -42.22
C SER A 105 -8.11 -0.83 -42.62
N ALA A 106 -7.85 -1.04 -43.92
CA ALA A 106 -7.01 -2.15 -44.40
C ALA A 106 -5.56 -2.16 -43.86
N ARG A 107 -5.08 -1.06 -43.27
CA ARG A 107 -3.74 -0.95 -42.68
C ARG A 107 -3.72 -1.20 -41.16
N LEU A 108 -4.90 -1.28 -40.52
CA LEU A 108 -5.10 -1.51 -39.09
C LEU A 108 -5.50 -2.97 -38.86
#